data_AF-A0A5P2W237-F1
#
_entry.id   AF-A0A5P2W237-F1
#
_cell.length_a   1.000
_cell.length_b   1.000
_cell.length_c   1.000
_cell.angle_alpha   90.00
_cell.angle_beta   90.00
_cell.angle_gamma   90.00
#
_symmetry.space_group_name_H-M   'P 1'
#
loop_
_entity.id
_entity.type
_entity.pdbx_description
1 polymer ?
#
loop_
_entity_poly.entity_id
_entity_poly.type
_entity_poly.pdbx_seq_one_letter_code
_entity_poly.pdbx_strand_id
1 'polypeptide(L)'
;MLRRLYTEVGNGGFGPESGLASLTDGNRTPFHPVDWPSAVRTHERQRLQGLPASWLHLTSGGCSMEWYVSLLAVGNPVLLHDAGGWDPTWGRRPHDGLRHASHSLRRWLWTWANRGNVWDDVLSR
;
A
#
# COMPACT_ATOMS: atom_id res chain seq x y z
N MET A 1 -7.95 -1.37 -13.03
CA MET A 1 -6.46 -1.36 -12.99
C MET A 1 -5.92 -2.51 -12.16
N LEU A 2 -6.23 -2.59 -10.85
CA LEU A 2 -5.77 -3.65 -9.93
C LEU A 2 -5.88 -5.07 -10.48
N ARG A 3 -7.04 -5.45 -11.04
CA ARG A 3 -7.20 -6.77 -11.68
C ARG A 3 -6.11 -7.06 -12.69
N ARG A 4 -5.89 -6.14 -13.66
CA ARG A 4 -4.89 -6.28 -14.72
C ARG A 4 -3.48 -6.37 -14.14
N LEU A 5 -3.15 -5.57 -13.13
CA LEU A 5 -1.85 -5.61 -12.46
C LEU A 5 -1.55 -7.03 -11.94
N TYR A 6 -2.50 -7.62 -11.21
CA TYR A 6 -2.31 -8.92 -10.59
C TYR A 6 -2.48 -10.12 -11.52
N THR A 7 -3.22 -9.99 -12.62
CA THR A 7 -3.48 -11.10 -13.56
C THR A 7 -2.63 -11.06 -14.83
N GLU A 8 -2.18 -9.89 -15.26
CA GLU A 8 -1.44 -9.72 -16.53
C GLU A 8 0.05 -9.41 -16.30
N VAL A 9 0.44 -8.76 -15.19
CA VAL A 9 1.85 -8.43 -14.90
C VAL A 9 2.45 -9.42 -13.91
N GLY A 10 1.82 -9.60 -12.74
CA GLY A 10 2.28 -10.57 -11.76
C GLY A 10 1.58 -10.45 -10.41
N ASN A 11 1.60 -11.53 -9.62
CA ASN A 11 0.98 -11.57 -8.30
C ASN A 11 1.87 -10.93 -7.21
N GLY A 12 2.33 -9.68 -7.39
CA GLY A 12 3.30 -9.04 -6.50
C GLY A 12 4.76 -9.41 -6.82
N GLY A 13 5.70 -8.91 -6.01
CA GLY A 13 7.14 -9.14 -6.18
C GLY A 13 7.88 -8.14 -7.08
N PHE A 14 7.16 -7.17 -7.64
CA PHE A 14 7.69 -6.10 -8.49
C PHE A 14 7.04 -4.77 -8.09
N GLY A 15 7.59 -3.63 -8.50
CA GLY A 15 7.02 -2.32 -8.20
C GLY A 15 7.90 -1.49 -7.26
N PRO A 16 7.34 -0.42 -6.68
CA PRO A 16 8.06 0.47 -5.78
C PRO A 16 8.54 -0.23 -4.51
N GLU A 17 9.46 0.42 -3.79
CA GLU A 17 10.03 -0.07 -2.54
C GLU A 17 10.65 -1.47 -2.68
N SER A 18 10.25 -2.39 -1.80
CA SER A 18 10.63 -3.80 -1.86
C SER A 18 9.79 -4.60 -2.86
N GLY A 19 8.77 -4.00 -3.49
CA GLY A 19 7.84 -4.65 -4.41
C GLY A 19 6.42 -4.74 -3.83
N LEU A 20 5.44 -4.81 -4.73
CA LEU A 20 4.03 -4.96 -4.39
C LEU A 20 3.78 -6.29 -3.67
N ALA A 21 2.95 -6.24 -2.65
CA ALA A 21 2.40 -7.39 -1.96
C ALA A 21 1.57 -8.23 -2.92
N SER A 22 1.74 -9.54 -2.80
CA SER A 22 0.92 -10.54 -3.47
C SER A 22 -0.51 -10.51 -2.94
N LEU A 23 -1.49 -10.89 -3.77
CA LEU A 23 -2.88 -11.01 -3.31
C LEU A 23 -3.05 -12.18 -2.35
N THR A 24 -2.35 -13.28 -2.59
CA THR A 24 -2.44 -14.53 -1.83
C THR A 24 -1.08 -14.90 -1.26
N ASP A 25 -1.09 -15.62 -0.15
CA ASP A 25 0.15 -16.09 0.49
C ASP A 25 0.99 -16.94 -0.49
N GLY A 26 2.30 -16.96 -0.26
CA GLY A 26 3.26 -17.79 -1.00
C GLY A 26 4.07 -17.07 -2.06
N ASN A 27 3.61 -15.93 -2.60
CA ASN A 27 4.46 -15.07 -3.44
C ASN A 27 5.01 -13.90 -2.61
N ARG A 28 6.34 -13.75 -2.59
CA ARG A 28 7.05 -12.72 -1.83
C ARG A 28 8.32 -12.31 -2.54
N THR A 29 8.85 -11.15 -2.17
CA THR A 29 10.13 -10.69 -2.70
C THR A 29 11.26 -11.47 -2.01
N PRO A 30 12.44 -11.66 -2.64
CA PRO A 30 13.51 -12.48 -2.06
C PRO A 30 13.97 -12.02 -0.67
N PHE A 31 13.81 -10.74 -0.37
CA PHE A 31 14.24 -10.11 0.88
C PHE A 31 13.18 -10.13 1.98
N HIS A 32 11.93 -10.50 1.65
CA HIS A 32 10.88 -10.67 2.65
C HIS A 32 11.02 -12.01 3.38
N PRO A 33 10.72 -12.11 4.67
CA PRO A 33 10.73 -13.38 5.40
C PRO A 33 9.70 -14.38 4.83
N VAL A 34 9.87 -15.66 5.13
CA VAL A 34 9.04 -16.76 4.60
C VAL A 34 7.56 -16.57 4.91
N ASP A 35 7.26 -16.00 6.07
CA ASP A 35 5.92 -15.74 6.59
C ASP A 35 5.41 -14.33 6.25
N TRP A 36 6.03 -13.62 5.30
CA TRP A 36 5.56 -12.30 4.90
C TRP A 36 4.08 -12.33 4.45
N PRO A 37 3.22 -11.44 4.97
CA PRO A 37 1.79 -11.49 4.70
C PRO A 37 1.44 -11.03 3.28
N SER A 38 0.46 -11.70 2.68
CA SER A 38 -0.22 -11.18 1.48
C SER A 38 -1.04 -9.92 1.79
N ALA A 39 -1.45 -9.22 0.72
CA ALA A 39 -2.35 -8.09 0.79
C ALA A 39 -3.71 -8.46 1.40
N VAL A 40 -4.25 -9.66 1.11
CA VAL A 40 -5.51 -10.13 1.71
C VAL A 40 -5.37 -10.37 3.21
N ARG A 41 -4.32 -11.10 3.63
CA ARG A 41 -4.09 -11.36 5.06
C ARG A 41 -3.83 -10.08 5.85
N THR A 42 -3.09 -9.15 5.25
CA THR A 42 -2.85 -7.81 5.81
C THR A 42 -4.15 -7.03 5.93
N HIS A 43 -4.99 -7.05 4.88
CA HIS A 43 -6.28 -6.36 4.85
C HIS A 43 -7.24 -6.87 5.94
N GLU A 44 -7.35 -8.18 6.12
CA GLU A 44 -8.19 -8.78 7.16
C GLU A 44 -7.75 -8.36 8.57
N ARG A 45 -6.44 -8.46 8.86
CA ARG A 45 -5.88 -8.03 10.14
C ARG A 45 -6.14 -6.55 10.41
N GLN A 46 -5.94 -5.70 9.41
CA GLN A 46 -6.12 -4.26 9.55
C GLN A 46 -7.57 -3.85 9.72
N ARG A 47 -8.50 -4.54 9.06
CA ARG A 47 -9.93 -4.37 9.29
C ARG A 47 -10.31 -4.66 10.74
N LEU A 48 -9.75 -5.71 11.35
CA LEU A 48 -9.96 -6.02 12.76
C LEU A 48 -9.41 -4.92 13.69
N GLN A 49 -8.39 -4.19 13.24
CA GLN A 49 -7.79 -3.07 13.95
C GLN A 49 -8.48 -1.72 13.65
N GLY A 50 -9.54 -1.72 12.84
CA GLY A 50 -10.34 -0.53 12.54
C GLY A 50 -9.88 0.29 11.34
N LEU A 51 -8.92 -0.18 10.53
CA LEU A 51 -8.61 0.48 9.25
C LEU A 51 -9.79 0.35 8.26
N PRO A 52 -9.99 1.34 7.38
CA PRO A 52 -11.06 1.29 6.39
C PRO A 52 -10.97 0.06 5.49
N ALA A 53 -12.09 -0.67 5.34
CA ALA A 53 -12.22 -1.81 4.42
C ALA A 53 -12.03 -1.41 2.93
N SER A 54 -12.01 -0.12 2.64
CA SER A 54 -11.70 0.40 1.31
C SER A 54 -10.20 0.45 1.01
N TRP A 55 -9.32 0.21 1.97
CA TRP A 55 -7.87 0.31 1.78
C TRP A 55 -7.27 -1.07 1.58
N LEU A 56 -6.62 -1.25 0.44
CA LEU A 56 -5.86 -2.45 0.14
C LEU A 56 -4.37 -2.12 0.24
N HIS A 57 -3.65 -2.85 1.08
CA HIS A 57 -2.20 -2.70 1.24
C HIS A 57 -1.49 -3.04 -0.08
N LEU A 58 -0.57 -2.17 -0.49
CA LEU A 58 0.25 -2.31 -1.69
C LEU A 58 1.65 -2.77 -1.37
N THR A 59 2.38 -2.06 -0.51
CA THR A 59 3.75 -2.38 -0.12
C THR A 59 4.14 -1.62 1.14
N SER A 60 5.16 -2.08 1.84
CA SER A 60 5.73 -1.33 2.96
C SER A 60 6.62 -0.22 2.43
N GLY A 61 6.49 0.98 3.00
CA GLY A 61 7.36 2.13 2.77
C GLY A 61 8.56 2.18 3.71
N GLY A 62 8.75 1.14 4.54
CA GLY A 62 9.79 1.10 5.57
C GLY A 62 9.37 1.75 6.89
N CYS A 63 10.13 1.45 7.95
CA CYS A 63 9.82 1.83 9.33
C CYS A 63 8.37 1.43 9.71
N SER A 64 7.48 2.41 9.83
CA SER A 64 6.06 2.25 10.13
C SER A 64 5.14 2.70 9.00
N MET A 65 5.71 3.07 7.85
CA MET A 65 4.97 3.64 6.73
C MET A 65 4.48 2.54 5.80
N GLU A 66 3.22 2.62 5.43
CA GLU A 66 2.54 1.59 4.67
C GLU A 66 1.77 2.22 3.49
N TRP A 67 1.96 1.68 2.29
CA TRP A 67 1.30 2.16 1.08
C TRP A 67 -0.02 1.41 0.86
N TYR A 68 -1.07 2.14 0.51
CA TYR A 68 -2.40 1.61 0.22
C TYR A 68 -2.95 2.14 -1.08
N VAL A 69 -3.87 1.41 -1.67
CA VAL A 69 -4.78 1.92 -2.69
C VAL A 69 -6.20 2.01 -2.13
N SER A 70 -6.89 3.11 -2.42
CA SER A 70 -8.33 3.20 -2.16
C SER A 70 -9.13 2.48 -3.24
N LEU A 71 -9.92 1.50 -2.82
CA LEU A 71 -10.81 0.71 -3.67
C LEU A 71 -12.12 1.44 -4.01
N LEU A 72 -12.53 2.41 -3.17
CA LEU A 72 -13.80 3.12 -3.34
C LEU A 72 -13.67 4.46 -4.09
N ALA A 73 -12.52 5.13 -3.96
CA ALA A 73 -12.36 6.45 -4.56
C ALA A 73 -12.07 6.35 -6.07
N VAL A 74 -12.69 7.26 -6.84
CA VAL A 74 -12.49 7.38 -8.29
C VAL A 74 -11.00 7.55 -8.58
N GLY A 75 -10.51 6.83 -9.59
CA GLY A 75 -9.10 6.84 -9.99
C GLY A 75 -8.19 5.93 -9.16
N ASN A 76 -8.71 5.32 -8.08
CA ASN A 76 -7.98 4.48 -7.14
C ASN A 76 -6.72 5.18 -6.60
N PRO A 77 -6.86 6.27 -5.82
CA PRO A 77 -5.72 7.01 -5.30
C PRO A 77 -4.84 6.14 -4.41
N VAL A 78 -3.55 6.45 -4.41
CA VAL A 78 -2.55 5.84 -3.55
C VAL A 78 -2.37 6.69 -2.31
N LEU A 79 -2.38 6.03 -1.17
CA LEU A 79 -2.31 6.60 0.16
C LEU A 79 -1.05 6.09 0.85
N LEU A 80 -0.40 6.95 1.62
CA LEU A 80 0.62 6.55 2.58
C LEU A 80 0.04 6.69 3.98
N HIS A 81 0.11 5.64 4.77
CA HIS A 81 -0.32 5.68 6.16
C HIS A 81 0.88 5.42 7.06
N ASP A 82 1.16 6.34 7.97
CA ASP A 82 2.15 6.13 9.02
C ASP A 82 1.50 5.41 10.20
N ALA A 83 1.72 4.09 10.28
CA ALA A 83 1.22 3.26 11.36
C ALA A 83 1.90 3.53 12.72
N GLY A 84 3.07 4.20 12.72
CA GLY A 84 3.81 4.54 13.94
C GLY A 84 3.25 5.79 14.60
N GLY A 85 2.62 6.67 13.81
CA GLY A 85 1.85 7.81 14.29
C GLY A 85 0.43 7.46 14.76
N TRP A 86 -0.03 6.22 14.58
CA TRP A 86 -1.40 5.82 14.87
C TRP A 86 -1.45 4.80 16.03
N ASP A 87 -2.06 5.23 17.15
CA ASP A 87 -2.46 4.35 18.25
C ASP A 87 -3.98 4.51 18.47
N PRO A 88 -4.79 3.46 18.25
CA PRO A 88 -6.24 3.52 18.48
C PRO A 88 -6.61 3.77 19.95
N THR A 89 -5.70 3.50 20.90
CA THR A 89 -5.90 3.77 22.33
C THR A 89 -5.76 5.25 22.67
N TRP A 90 -5.14 6.06 21.80
CA TRP A 90 -4.96 7.51 22.00
C TRP A 90 -6.08 8.33 21.36
N GLY A 91 -7.19 7.71 20.97
CA GLY A 91 -8.35 8.38 20.36
C GLY A 91 -8.11 8.88 18.92
N ARG A 92 -6.98 8.53 18.31
CA ARG A 92 -6.65 8.89 16.93
C ARG A 92 -7.44 8.02 15.94
N ARG A 93 -7.93 8.64 14.87
CA ARG A 93 -8.55 7.94 13.75
C ARG A 93 -7.46 7.43 12.81
N PRO A 94 -7.69 6.32 12.08
CA PRO A 94 -6.77 5.84 11.04
C PRO A 94 -6.46 6.90 9.96
N HIS A 95 -7.33 7.90 9.78
CA HIS A 95 -7.11 9.00 8.85
C HIS A 95 -6.08 10.03 9.35
N ASP A 96 -5.77 10.06 10.64
CA ASP A 96 -4.86 11.06 11.22
C ASP A 96 -3.39 10.82 10.81
N GLY A 97 -3.03 9.57 10.50
CA GLY A 97 -1.72 9.18 9.95
C GLY A 97 -1.67 9.15 8.42
N LEU A 98 -2.75 9.56 7.73
CA LEU A 98 -2.89 9.40 6.29
C LEU A 98 -2.34 10.59 5.52
N ARG A 99 -1.51 10.30 4.52
CA ARG A 99 -1.08 11.23 3.48
C ARG A 99 -1.55 10.75 2.11
N HIS A 100 -2.08 11.67 1.31
CA HIS A 100 -2.43 11.37 -0.08
C HIS A 100 -1.18 11.48 -0.95
N ALA A 101 -0.75 10.34 -1.51
CA ALA A 101 0.47 10.29 -2.28
C ALA A 101 0.24 10.43 -3.79
N SER A 102 -0.82 9.83 -4.32
CA SER A 102 -1.15 10.02 -5.73
C SER A 102 -2.64 9.95 -5.95
N HIS A 103 -3.15 10.79 -6.86
CA HIS A 103 -4.56 10.76 -7.23
C HIS A 103 -4.95 9.52 -8.04
N SER A 104 -3.98 8.71 -8.51
CA SER A 104 -4.26 7.48 -9.24
C SER A 104 -3.17 6.43 -9.11
N LEU A 105 -3.58 5.18 -8.86
CA LEU A 105 -2.70 4.01 -8.90
C LEU A 105 -1.92 3.94 -10.22
N ARG A 106 -2.55 4.26 -11.35
CA ARG A 106 -1.87 4.24 -12.65
C ARG A 106 -0.74 5.26 -12.70
N ARG A 107 -0.96 6.48 -12.20
CA ARG A 107 0.07 7.53 -12.18
C ARG A 107 1.21 7.15 -11.24
N TRP A 108 0.89 6.63 -10.05
CA TRP A 108 1.90 6.19 -9.09
C TRP A 108 2.80 5.07 -9.65
N LEU A 109 2.22 4.05 -10.28
CA LEU A 109 2.98 3.00 -10.96
C LEU A 109 3.78 3.54 -12.15
N TRP A 110 3.23 4.50 -12.90
CA TRP A 110 3.92 5.13 -14.01
C TRP A 110 5.14 5.94 -13.55
N THR A 111 5.03 6.69 -12.45
CA THR A 111 6.16 7.41 -11.84
C THR A 111 7.30 6.44 -11.56
N TRP A 112 7.03 5.34 -10.86
CA TRP A 112 8.03 4.31 -10.59
C TRP A 112 8.62 3.69 -11.85
N ALA A 113 7.78 3.30 -12.80
CA ALA A 113 8.23 2.66 -14.04
C ALA A 113 9.15 3.58 -14.88
N ASN A 114 8.99 4.90 -14.75
CA ASN A 114 9.85 5.90 -15.39
C ASN A 114 11.01 6.38 -14.50
N ARG A 115 11.37 5.61 -13.47
CA ARG A 115 12.44 5.92 -12.50
C ARG A 115 12.22 7.21 -11.70
N GLY A 116 10.99 7.71 -11.64
CA GLY A 116 10.61 8.78 -10.75
C GLY A 116 10.48 8.28 -9.31
N ASN A 117 10.63 9.20 -8.35
CA ASN A 117 10.53 8.88 -6.93
C ASN A 117 9.07 9.00 -6.47
N VAL A 118 8.48 7.88 -6.03
CA VAL A 118 7.09 7.83 -5.56
C VAL A 118 6.86 8.58 -4.24
N TRP A 119 7.93 8.95 -3.54
CA TRP A 119 7.88 9.74 -2.31
C TRP A 119 7.74 11.25 -2.55
N ASP A 120 8.08 11.75 -3.74
CA ASP A 120 8.14 13.20 -4.00
C ASP A 120 6.79 13.90 -3.74
N ASP A 121 5.68 13.26 -4.13
CA ASP A 121 4.33 13.80 -3.91
C ASP A 121 3.92 13.82 -2.42
N VAL A 122 4.52 12.96 -1.59
CA VAL A 122 4.25 12.87 -0.15
C VAL A 122 5.10 13.84 0.66
N LEU A 123 6.37 14.03 0.25
CA LEU A 123 7.37 14.84 0.95
C LEU A 123 7.31 16.33 0.57
N SER A 124 6.68 16.67 -0.55
CA SER A 124 6.51 18.05 -1.00
C SER A 124 5.44 18.85 -0.24
N ARG A 125 4.87 18.29 0.84
CA ARG A 125 3.78 18.88 1.63
C ARG A 125 4.08 18.94 3.12
#